data_AF-A0A357LDX2-F1
#
_entry.id   AF-A0A357LDX2-F1
#
_cell.length_a   1.000
_cell.length_b   1.000
_cell.length_c   1.000
_cell.angle_alpha   90.00
_cell.angle_beta   90.00
_cell.angle_gamma   90.00
#
_symmetry.space_group_name_H-M   'P 1'
#
loop_
_entity.id
_entity.type
_entity.pdbx_description
1 polymer ?
#
loop_
_entity_poly.entity_id
_entity_poly.type
_entity_poly.pdbx_seq_one_letter_code
_entity_poly.pdbx_strand_id
1 'polypeptide(L)'
;TAGAWANGLLNLPKADVKPWPRTLFWRRPQTEGFALGRFACFAVEEEDGRFFYGFPAIDGDGVKVAEHSGGHAIARPEDRGDAPEPGESEAIDAFLAA
;
A
#
# COMPACT_ATOMS: atom_id res chain seq x y z
N THR A 1 -10.04 -1.64 19.16
CA THR A 1 -10.85 -0.87 18.18
C THR A 1 -11.20 -1.80 17.01
N ALA A 2 -12.24 -1.50 16.21
CA ALA A 2 -12.77 -2.43 15.20
C ALA A 2 -12.20 -2.27 13.76
N GLY A 3 -11.37 -1.25 13.50
CA GLY A 3 -10.72 -1.04 12.20
C GLY A 3 -11.69 -0.93 11.03
N ALA A 4 -11.38 -1.58 9.89
CA ALA A 4 -12.23 -1.57 8.69
C ALA A 4 -13.65 -2.13 8.93
N TRP A 5 -13.84 -2.94 9.97
CA TRP A 5 -15.14 -3.49 10.38
C TRP A 5 -15.95 -2.56 11.29
N ALA A 6 -15.50 -1.32 11.51
CA ALA A 6 -16.16 -0.38 12.41
C ALA A 6 -17.66 -0.20 12.13
N ASN A 7 -18.07 -0.14 10.86
CA ASN A 7 -19.49 0.03 10.50
C ASN A 7 -20.37 -1.17 10.87
N GLY A 8 -19.81 -2.38 10.91
CA GLY A 8 -20.57 -3.59 11.23
C GLY A 8 -20.52 -3.98 12.71
N LEU A 9 -19.43 -3.64 13.40
CA LEU A 9 -19.18 -4.09 14.78
C LEU A 9 -19.44 -3.01 15.84
N LEU A 10 -19.47 -1.74 15.46
CA LEU A 10 -19.70 -0.63 16.37
C LEU A 10 -21.06 0.00 16.07
N ASN A 11 -21.80 0.37 17.11
CA ASN A 11 -23.04 1.13 16.97
C ASN A 11 -22.72 2.62 16.69
N LEU A 12 -22.06 2.87 15.56
CA LEU A 12 -21.69 4.22 15.15
C LEU A 12 -22.92 4.93 14.57
N PRO A 13 -23.20 6.19 14.96
CA PRO A 13 -24.18 7.00 14.25
C PRO A 13 -23.70 7.12 12.80
N LYS A 14 -24.51 6.64 11.83
CA LYS A 14 -24.22 6.55 10.37
C LYS A 14 -22.93 7.29 9.97
N ALA A 15 -21.78 6.68 10.27
CA ALA A 15 -20.49 7.24 9.93
C ALA A 15 -20.16 6.63 8.57
N ASP A 16 -19.93 7.48 7.57
CA ASP A 16 -19.58 7.04 6.22
C ASP A 16 -18.12 6.57 6.16
N VAL A 17 -17.73 5.66 7.06
CA VAL A 17 -16.38 5.10 7.06
C VAL A 17 -16.31 4.08 5.94
N LYS A 18 -15.54 4.39 4.89
CA LYS A 18 -15.37 3.49 3.75
C LYS A 18 -14.03 2.77 3.83
N PRO A 19 -14.00 1.44 3.85
CA PRO A 19 -12.75 0.72 3.69
C PRO A 19 -12.09 1.04 2.35
N TRP A 20 -10.82 1.40 2.39
CA TRP A 20 -9.95 1.54 1.22
C TRP A 20 -8.84 0.49 1.25
N PRO A 21 -8.95 -0.59 0.44
CA PRO A 21 -7.86 -1.54 0.27
C PRO A 21 -6.61 -0.86 -0.27
N ARG A 22 -5.45 -1.31 0.22
CA ARG A 22 -4.14 -0.93 -0.31
C ARG A 22 -3.31 -2.19 -0.46
N THR A 23 -2.88 -2.49 -1.68
CA THR A 23 -1.98 -3.61 -1.93
C THR A 23 -0.54 -3.16 -1.74
N LEU A 24 0.23 -3.96 -1.01
CA LEU A 24 1.66 -3.75 -0.83
C LEU A 24 2.40 -4.84 -1.58
N PHE A 25 3.46 -4.45 -2.28
CA PHE A 25 4.28 -5.33 -3.08
C PHE A 25 5.68 -5.42 -2.50
N TRP A 26 6.28 -6.61 -2.66
CA TRP A 26 7.70 -6.83 -2.39
C TRP A 26 8.49 -6.76 -3.69
N ARG A 27 9.62 -6.06 -3.66
CA ARG A 27 10.56 -5.95 -4.79
C ARG A 27 11.97 -6.20 -4.32
N ARG A 28 12.64 -7.16 -4.95
CA ARG A 28 14.02 -7.50 -4.62
C ARG A 28 14.98 -6.52 -5.31
N PRO A 29 15.70 -5.67 -4.55
CA PRO A 29 16.69 -4.79 -5.15
C PRO A 29 17.91 -5.59 -5.61
N GLN A 30 18.64 -5.08 -6.62
CA GLN A 30 19.91 -5.65 -7.07
C GLN A 30 21.12 -5.27 -6.19
N THR A 31 20.90 -4.44 -5.16
CA THR A 31 21.93 -3.91 -4.28
C THR A 31 21.50 -3.99 -2.81
N GLU A 32 22.47 -4.19 -1.92
CA GLU A 32 22.27 -4.15 -0.47
C GLU A 32 22.02 -2.73 0.08
N GLY A 33 22.17 -1.70 -0.76
CA GLY A 33 21.95 -0.30 -0.37
C GLY A 33 20.56 -0.06 0.22
N PHE A 34 19.57 -0.87 -0.15
CA PHE A 34 18.19 -0.78 0.33
C PHE A 34 17.90 -1.57 1.62
N ALA A 35 18.92 -2.19 2.23
CA ALA A 35 18.74 -2.96 3.46
C ALA A 35 18.39 -2.07 4.66
N LEU A 36 17.70 -2.66 5.64
CA LEU A 36 17.43 -2.03 6.93
C LEU A 36 18.74 -1.54 7.57
N GLY A 37 18.73 -0.29 8.04
CA GLY A 37 19.91 0.38 8.60
C GLY A 37 20.82 1.04 7.55
N ARG A 38 20.59 0.80 6.24
CA ARG A 38 21.25 1.50 5.14
C ARG A 38 20.29 2.41 4.37
N PHE A 39 19.01 2.05 4.33
CA PHE A 39 17.96 2.80 3.67
C PHE A 39 16.83 3.13 4.63
N ALA A 40 16.23 4.31 4.45
CA ALA A 40 15.14 4.79 5.29
C ALA A 40 13.78 4.33 4.76
N CYS A 41 12.77 4.35 5.62
CA CYS A 41 11.39 4.40 5.12
C CYS A 41 11.20 5.65 4.28
N PHE A 42 10.37 5.57 3.25
CA PHE A 42 10.12 6.68 2.34
C PHE A 42 8.63 6.91 2.14
N ALA A 43 8.33 8.15 1.78
CA ALA A 43 7.03 8.66 1.37
C ALA A 43 7.31 9.73 0.32
N VAL A 44 6.88 9.49 -0.91
CA VAL A 44 7.22 10.29 -2.09
C VAL A 44 5.93 10.68 -2.80
N GLU A 45 5.75 11.96 -3.04
CA GLU A 45 4.72 12.50 -3.94
C GLU A 45 5.39 12.85 -5.27
N GLU A 46 4.93 12.26 -6.37
CA GLU A 46 5.38 12.56 -7.73
C GLU A 46 4.75 13.87 -8.23
N GLU A 47 5.31 14.44 -9.32
CA GLU A 47 4.82 15.70 -9.89
C GLU A 47 3.36 15.63 -10.36
N ASP A 48 2.87 14.44 -10.73
CA ASP A 48 1.49 14.18 -11.13
C ASP A 48 0.53 13.99 -9.94
N GLY A 49 1.03 14.11 -8.71
CA GLY A 49 0.28 13.98 -7.47
C GLY A 49 0.10 12.53 -6.97
N ARG A 50 0.72 11.54 -7.63
CA ARG A 50 0.73 10.17 -7.13
C ARG A 50 1.62 10.06 -5.91
N PHE A 51 1.18 9.29 -4.91
CA PHE A 51 1.85 9.18 -3.63
C PHE A 51 2.23 7.73 -3.36
N PHE A 52 3.52 7.49 -3.14
CA PHE A 52 4.09 6.17 -2.89
C PHE A 52 4.79 6.16 -1.55
N TYR A 53 4.78 5.01 -0.89
CA TYR A 53 5.50 4.82 0.35
C TYR A 53 6.09 3.42 0.43
N GLY A 54 7.11 3.28 1.26
CA GLY A 54 7.74 1.99 1.42
C GLY A 54 8.72 1.91 2.56
N PHE A 55 9.24 0.69 2.71
CA PHE A 55 10.07 0.26 3.81
C PHE A 55 11.32 -0.42 3.25
N PRO A 56 12.48 -0.23 3.88
CA PRO A 56 13.71 -0.88 3.46
C PRO A 56 13.57 -2.40 3.51
N ALA A 57 14.49 -3.10 2.82
CA ALA A 57 14.56 -4.55 2.89
C ALA A 57 14.98 -4.99 4.29
N ILE A 58 14.03 -5.56 5.05
CA ILE A 58 14.26 -6.03 6.42
C ILE A 58 14.95 -7.40 6.40
N ASP A 59 14.75 -8.18 5.34
CA ASP A 59 15.30 -9.52 5.14
C ASP A 59 15.37 -9.90 3.64
N GLY A 60 15.21 -11.19 3.34
CA GLY A 60 15.24 -11.73 1.98
C GLY A 60 14.05 -11.35 1.10
N ASP A 61 12.98 -10.76 1.63
CA ASP A 61 11.77 -10.47 0.84
C ASP A 61 11.87 -9.18 0.02
N GLY A 62 12.86 -8.32 0.34
CA GLY A 62 13.17 -7.11 -0.42
C GLY A 62 12.47 -5.85 0.11
N VAL A 63 12.43 -4.81 -0.71
CA VAL A 63 11.77 -3.53 -0.38
C VAL A 63 10.26 -3.73 -0.45
N LYS A 64 9.54 -3.29 0.58
CA LYS A 64 8.08 -3.26 0.58
C LYS A 64 7.60 -1.89 0.14
N VAL A 65 6.72 -1.85 -0.85
CA VAL A 65 6.29 -0.61 -1.50
C VAL A 65 4.80 -0.66 -1.85
N ALA A 66 4.13 0.47 -1.79
CA ALA A 66 2.75 0.63 -2.22
C ALA A 66 2.49 2.02 -2.78
N GLU A 67 1.53 2.09 -3.69
CA GLU A 67 0.87 3.33 -4.04
C GLU A 67 -0.25 3.61 -3.02
N HIS A 68 -0.27 4.82 -2.48
CA HIS A 68 -1.32 5.32 -1.62
C HIS A 68 -2.41 6.06 -2.41
N SER A 69 -2.02 6.70 -3.52
CA SER A 69 -2.95 7.27 -4.49
C SER A 69 -3.70 6.17 -5.25
N GLY A 70 -4.84 6.51 -5.84
CA GLY A 70 -5.66 5.57 -6.62
C GLY A 70 -6.51 4.62 -5.77
N GLY A 71 -6.90 3.49 -6.37
CA GLY A 71 -7.84 2.52 -5.78
C GLY A 71 -9.27 3.04 -5.66
N HIS A 72 -10.16 2.23 -5.08
CA HIS A 72 -11.56 2.59 -4.88
C HIS A 72 -12.11 2.05 -3.55
N ALA A 73 -13.17 2.70 -3.07
CA ALA A 73 -13.84 2.31 -1.83
C ALA A 73 -14.63 1.04 -2.06
N ILE A 74 -14.53 0.12 -1.11
CA ILE A 74 -15.37 -1.07 -1.08
C ILE A 74 -16.47 -0.91 -0.03
N ALA A 75 -17.60 -1.60 -0.23
CA ALA A 75 -18.74 -1.48 0.66
C ALA A 75 -18.48 -2.16 2.01
N ARG A 76 -17.83 -3.33 1.98
CA ARG A 76 -17.50 -4.11 3.17
C ARG A 76 -16.06 -4.63 3.08
N PRO A 77 -15.34 -4.80 4.20
CA PRO A 77 -13.96 -5.29 4.18
C PRO A 77 -13.76 -6.63 3.45
N GLU A 78 -14.78 -7.50 3.46
CA GLU A 78 -14.76 -8.82 2.82
C GLU A 78 -14.76 -8.74 1.29
N ASP A 79 -15.20 -7.61 0.71
CA ASP A 79 -15.28 -7.42 -0.73
C ASP A 79 -13.88 -7.19 -1.35
N ARG A 80 -12.83 -7.08 -0.54
CA ARG A 80 -11.45 -6.78 -0.98
C ARG A 80 -10.80 -7.88 -1.83
N GLY A 81 -11.13 -9.15 -1.61
CA GLY A 81 -10.49 -10.29 -2.30
C GLY A 81 -8.99 -10.47 -2.00
N ASP A 82 -8.37 -11.52 -2.54
CA ASP A 82 -6.96 -11.84 -2.25
C ASP A 82 -5.98 -11.28 -3.29
N ALA A 83 -6.45 -11.02 -4.51
CA ALA A 83 -5.62 -10.57 -5.62
C ALA A 83 -5.42 -9.05 -5.62
N PRO A 84 -4.26 -8.55 -6.08
CA PRO A 84 -4.12 -7.15 -6.48
C PRO A 84 -5.10 -6.80 -7.61
N GLU A 85 -5.46 -5.53 -7.70
CA GLU A 85 -6.16 -5.01 -8.88
C GLU A 85 -5.22 -5.00 -10.09
N PRO A 86 -5.72 -5.23 -11.32
CA PRO A 86 -4.89 -5.17 -12.52
C PRO A 86 -4.15 -3.83 -12.65
N GLY A 87 -2.85 -3.88 -12.94
CA GLY A 87 -2.01 -2.68 -13.11
C GLY A 87 -1.33 -2.17 -11.85
N GLU A 88 -1.74 -2.62 -10.64
CA GLU A 88 -1.11 -2.15 -9.39
C GLU A 88 0.37 -2.57 -9.31
N SER A 89 0.71 -3.77 -9.78
CA SER A 89 2.10 -4.25 -9.76
C SER A 89 2.98 -3.46 -10.73
N GLU A 90 2.46 -3.19 -11.92
CA GLU A 90 3.14 -2.44 -12.98
C GLU A 90 3.34 -0.98 -12.59
N ALA A 91 2.38 -0.39 -11.88
CA ALA A 91 2.50 0.95 -11.30
C ALA A 91 3.68 1.05 -10.32
N ILE A 92 3.87 0.03 -9.47
CA ILE A 92 5.03 -0.05 -8.59
C ILE A 92 6.33 -0.16 -9.39
N ASP A 93 6.35 -0.98 -10.43
CA ASP A 93 7.55 -1.16 -11.25
C ASP A 93 7.94 0.14 -11.96
N ALA A 94 6.95 0.89 -12.45
CA ALA A 94 7.17 2.20 -13.07
C ALA A 94 7.75 3.22 -12.07
N PHE A 95 7.18 3.30 -10.87
CA PHE A 95 7.68 4.20 -9.81
C PHE A 95 9.13 3.89 -9.42
N LEU A 96 9.48 2.61 -9.30
CA LEU A 96 10.86 2.21 -8.92
C LEU A 96 11.88 2.37 -10.07
N ALA A 97 11.43 2.58 -11.30
CA ALA A 97 12.28 2.77 -12.46
C ALA A 97 12.53 4.25 -12.81
N ALA A 98 11.79 5.17 -12.20
CA ALA A 98 11.94 6.62 -12.36
C ALA A 98 13.19 7.15 -11.63
#